data_AF-A0A0C9TFR9-F1
#
_entry.id   AF-A0A0C9TFR9-F1
#
_cell.length_a   1.000
_cell.length_b   1.000
_cell.length_c   1.000
_cell.angle_alpha   90.00
_cell.angle_beta   90.00
_cell.angle_gamma   90.00
#
_symmetry.space_group_name_H-M   'P 1'
#
loop_
_entity.id
_entity.type
_entity.pdbx_description
1 polymer ?
#
loop_
_entity_poly.entity_id
_entity_poly.type
_entity_poly.pdbx_seq_one_letter_code
_entity_poly.pdbx_strand_id
1 'polypeptide(L)'
;AGLNVKHIQRLASEQDLLACATFICCISQYPANYLIPLDEMAKDVRTYAWLWGCLPQGTRCEHHDPFVQTQQLSLLAALVLNEGIVAARVLEGSYTYETFCEFLHVDLIHI
;
A
#
# COMPACT_ATOMS: atom_id res chain seq x y z
N ALA A 1 -5.34 12.14 5.30
CA ALA A 1 -6.68 11.61 5.59
C ALA A 1 -6.66 11.01 6.99
N GLY A 2 -7.60 11.39 7.87
CA GLY A 2 -7.65 10.91 9.25
C GLY A 2 -8.49 9.64 9.37
N LEU A 3 -7.97 8.61 10.04
CA LEU A 3 -8.72 7.41 10.37
C LEU A 3 -9.88 7.78 11.31
N ASN A 4 -11.11 7.36 10.99
CA ASN A 4 -12.25 7.47 11.91
C ASN A 4 -12.10 6.45 13.04
N VAL A 5 -12.57 6.78 14.25
CA VAL A 5 -12.62 5.89 15.42
C VAL A 5 -13.15 4.49 15.09
N LYS A 6 -14.19 4.37 14.26
CA LYS A 6 -14.73 3.07 13.82
C LYS A 6 -13.72 2.24 13.01
N HIS A 7 -12.92 2.87 12.15
CA HIS A 7 -11.86 2.18 11.41
C HIS A 7 -10.75 1.73 12.35
N ILE A 8 -10.33 2.57 13.30
CA ILE A 8 -9.31 2.22 14.28
C ILE A 8 -9.78 1.04 15.14
N GLN A 9 -11.04 1.07 15.60
CA GLN A 9 -11.64 -0.01 16.36
C GLN A 9 -11.73 -1.31 15.56
N ARG A 10 -12.07 -1.24 14.27
CA ARG A 10 -12.11 -2.41 13.39
C ARG A 10 -10.70 -3.02 13.23
N LEU A 11 -9.70 -2.20 12.92
CA LEU A 11 -8.31 -2.64 12.79
C LEU A 11 -7.81 -3.28 14.09
N ALA A 12 -8.10 -2.67 15.25
CA ALA A 12 -7.77 -3.22 16.56
C ALA A 12 -8.51 -4.54 16.85
N SER A 13 -9.75 -4.69 16.38
CA SER A 13 -10.51 -5.94 16.56
C SER A 13 -10.06 -7.08 15.64
N GLU A 14 -9.55 -6.75 14.46
CA GLU A 14 -8.99 -7.71 13.49
C GLU A 14 -7.56 -8.14 13.88
N GLN A 15 -6.91 -7.39 14.78
CA GLN A 15 -5.55 -7.66 15.23
C GLN A 15 -5.50 -8.75 16.30
N ASP A 16 -4.87 -9.88 15.98
CA ASP A 16 -4.51 -10.90 16.96
C ASP A 16 -3.23 -10.48 17.70
N LEU A 17 -3.39 -10.07 18.96
CA LEU A 17 -2.28 -9.62 19.81
C LEU A 17 -1.25 -10.72 20.07
N LEU A 18 -1.67 -11.98 20.14
CA LEU A 18 -0.76 -13.09 20.37
C LEU A 18 0.11 -13.31 19.12
N ALA A 19 -0.51 -13.31 17.94
CA ALA A 19 0.22 -13.41 16.67
C ALA A 19 1.19 -12.23 16.48
N CYS A 20 0.79 -11.01 16.83
CA CYS A 20 1.69 -9.86 16.79
C CYS A 20 2.88 -10.00 17.76
N ALA A 21 2.65 -10.45 18.99
CA ALA A 21 3.72 -10.66 19.96
C ALA A 21 4.70 -11.76 19.50
N THR A 22 4.17 -12.88 18.98
CA THR A 22 4.99 -13.95 18.41
C THR A 22 5.82 -13.44 17.23
N PHE A 23 5.21 -12.67 16.32
CA PHE A 23 5.91 -12.06 15.18
C PHE A 23 7.05 -11.14 15.63
N ILE A 24 6.79 -10.24 16.59
CA ILE A 24 7.82 -9.34 17.13
C ILE A 24 8.98 -10.12 17.77
N CYS A 25 8.67 -11.15 18.57
CA CYS A 25 9.69 -12.01 19.16
C CYS A 25 10.55 -12.71 18.08
N CYS A 26 9.93 -13.24 17.03
CA CYS A 26 10.65 -13.88 15.93
C CYS A 26 11.52 -12.90 15.15
N ILE A 27 10.98 -11.75 14.75
CA ILE A 27 11.73 -10.79 13.93
C ILE A 27 12.86 -10.11 14.70
N SER A 28 12.71 -9.93 16.02
CA SER A 28 13.74 -9.35 16.91
C SER A 28 15.03 -10.18 17.00
N GLN A 29 15.00 -11.45 16.60
CA GLN A 29 16.18 -12.32 16.59
C GLN A 29 17.16 -11.98 15.46
N TYR A 30 16.71 -11.22 14.46
CA TYR A 30 17.51 -10.85 13.31
C TYR A 30 18.02 -9.41 13.43
N PRO A 31 19.28 -9.14 13.05
CA PRO A 31 19.76 -7.77 12.90
C PRO A 31 18.89 -7.00 11.90
N ALA A 32 18.62 -5.72 12.18
CA ALA A 32 17.77 -4.90 11.31
C ALA A 32 18.26 -4.83 9.85
N ASN A 33 19.58 -4.90 9.64
CA ASN A 33 20.19 -4.89 8.30
C ASN A 33 19.87 -6.14 7.46
N TYR A 34 19.36 -7.21 8.06
CA TYR A 34 18.98 -8.44 7.34
C TYR A 34 17.50 -8.45 6.93
N LEU A 35 16.74 -7.45 7.39
CA LEU A 35 15.31 -7.37 7.15
C LEU A 35 15.05 -6.46 5.96
N ILE A 36 14.32 -6.98 4.97
CA ILE A 36 13.88 -6.25 3.80
C ILE A 36 12.36 -6.17 3.85
N PRO A 37 11.78 -5.10 4.41
CA PRO A 37 10.34 -4.87 4.33
C PRO A 37 9.90 -4.70 2.87
N LEU A 38 8.81 -5.39 2.56
CA LEU A 38 8.10 -5.36 1.28
C LEU A 38 6.66 -4.95 1.56
N ASP A 39 6.13 -4.02 0.77
CA ASP A 39 4.72 -3.64 0.86
C ASP A 39 4.14 -3.32 -0.52
N GLU A 40 2.86 -3.64 -0.69
CA GLU A 40 2.09 -3.35 -1.90
C GLU A 40 1.23 -2.10 -1.68
N MET A 41 1.35 -1.15 -2.59
CA MET A 41 0.52 0.05 -2.65
C MET A 41 -0.32 0.04 -3.93
N ALA A 42 -1.64 0.11 -3.77
CA ALA A 42 -2.56 0.28 -4.89
C ALA A 42 -2.93 1.77 -5.07
N LYS A 43 -2.77 2.27 -6.29
CA LYS A 43 -3.19 3.60 -6.74
C LYS A 43 -4.26 3.47 -7.81
N ASP A 44 -5.47 3.92 -7.51
CA ASP A 44 -6.49 4.14 -8.53
C ASP A 44 -6.20 5.46 -9.27
N VAL A 45 -6.01 5.39 -10.59
CA VAL A 45 -5.68 6.54 -11.44
C VAL A 45 -6.89 7.46 -11.65
N ARG A 46 -8.09 7.07 -11.17
CA ARG A 46 -9.34 7.87 -11.26
C ARG A 46 -9.27 9.33 -10.80
N THR A 47 -8.28 9.75 -10.02
CA THR A 47 -8.37 11.02 -9.29
C THR A 47 -7.60 12.18 -9.94
N TYR A 48 -8.12 12.73 -11.03
CA TYR A 48 -7.88 14.14 -11.39
C TYR A 48 -8.91 15.09 -10.75
N ALA A 49 -10.00 14.53 -10.21
CA ALA A 49 -11.04 15.25 -9.50
C ALA A 49 -10.51 15.83 -8.18
N TRP A 50 -10.49 17.16 -8.07
CA TRP A 50 -10.29 17.82 -6.79
C TRP A 50 -11.50 17.53 -5.89
N LEU A 51 -11.33 16.66 -4.89
CA LEU A 51 -12.38 16.29 -3.93
C LEU A 51 -12.91 17.45 -3.06
N TRP A 52 -12.32 18.65 -3.16
CA TRP A 52 -12.49 19.76 -2.21
C TRP A 52 -12.99 21.07 -2.86
N GLY A 53 -13.82 20.97 -3.89
CA GLY A 53 -14.56 22.13 -4.41
C GLY A 53 -15.73 22.51 -3.51
N CYS A 54 -15.51 23.36 -2.51
CA CYS A 54 -16.62 23.99 -1.78
C CYS A 54 -17.04 25.27 -2.51
N LEU A 55 -18.30 25.36 -2.95
CA LEU A 55 -18.89 26.66 -3.28
C LEU A 55 -18.98 27.49 -1.98
N PRO A 56 -18.88 28.83 -2.05
CA PRO A 56 -18.91 29.70 -0.86
C PRO A 56 -20.17 29.58 0.01
N GLN A 57 -21.23 28.94 -0.50
CA GLN A 57 -22.57 29.02 0.05
C GLN A 57 -23.17 27.62 0.27
N GLY A 58 -22.53 26.78 1.09
CA GLY A 58 -23.11 25.60 1.76
C GLY A 58 -23.78 24.52 0.88
N THR A 59 -23.71 24.64 -0.44
CA THR A 59 -24.39 23.77 -1.40
C THR A 59 -23.36 22.92 -2.10
N ARG A 60 -23.64 21.61 -2.23
CA ARG A 60 -22.73 20.66 -2.87
C ARG A 60 -22.56 21.05 -4.35
N CYS A 61 -21.32 21.26 -4.80
CA CYS A 61 -21.03 21.49 -6.21
C CYS A 61 -21.41 20.23 -7.01
N GLU A 62 -22.15 20.38 -8.12
CA GLU A 62 -22.33 19.29 -9.07
C GLU A 62 -20.97 18.98 -9.70
N HIS A 63 -20.58 17.70 -9.63
CA HIS A 63 -19.29 17.23 -10.12
C HIS A 63 -19.53 16.29 -11.28
N HIS A 64 -19.22 16.75 -12.49
CA HIS A 64 -19.32 15.96 -13.70
C HIS A 64 -17.94 15.37 -14.03
N ASP A 65 -17.75 14.12 -13.64
CA ASP A 65 -16.58 13.34 -14.08
C ASP A 65 -16.92 12.54 -15.33
N PRO A 66 -16.03 12.49 -16.34
CA PRO A 66 -16.14 11.50 -17.39
C PRO A 66 -16.05 10.09 -16.77
N PHE A 67 -16.88 9.16 -17.25
CA PHE A 67 -16.77 7.75 -16.90
C PHE A 67 -15.48 7.19 -17.53
N VAL A 68 -14.39 7.17 -16.76
CA VAL A 68 -13.12 6.56 -17.16
C VAL A 68 -13.09 5.11 -16.67
N GLN A 69 -12.87 4.18 -17.59
CA GLN A 69 -12.64 2.77 -17.25
C GLN A 69 -11.44 2.68 -16.30
N THR A 70 -11.61 2.01 -15.16
CA THR A 70 -10.59 1.92 -14.11
C THR A 70 -9.29 1.33 -14.60
N GLN A 71 -8.20 2.07 -14.42
CA GLN A 71 -6.85 1.54 -14.42
C GLN A 71 -6.33 1.67 -12.98
N GLN A 72 -6.36 0.54 -12.26
CA GLN A 72 -5.67 0.41 -10.98
C GLN A 72 -4.21 0.12 -11.28
N LEU A 73 -3.30 0.86 -10.65
CA LEU A 73 -1.88 0.55 -10.65
C LEU A 73 -1.52 -0.01 -9.28
N SER A 74 -0.87 -1.17 -9.25
CA SER A 74 -0.25 -1.69 -8.03
C SER A 74 1.27 -1.52 -8.11
N LEU A 75 1.83 -0.94 -7.06
CA LEU A 75 3.27 -0.78 -6.83
C LEU A 75 3.67 -1.75 -5.73
N LEU A 76 4.70 -2.55 -5.97
CA LEU A 76 5.39 -3.32 -4.94
C LEU A 76 6.78 -2.71 -4.76
N ALA A 77 7.15 -2.41 -3.51
CA ALA A 77 8.43 -1.80 -3.20
C ALA A 77 9.15 -2.53 -2.07
N ALA A 78 10.45 -2.69 -2.23
CA ALA A 78 11.37 -3.25 -1.25
C ALA A 78 12.24 -2.14 -0.66
N LEU A 79 12.31 -2.11 0.66
CA LEU A 79 13.10 -1.12 1.40
C LEU A 79 14.23 -1.80 2.17
N VAL A 80 15.41 -1.19 2.14
CA VAL A 80 16.58 -1.57 2.95
C VAL A 80 16.98 -0.40 3.82
N LEU A 81 17.29 -0.68 5.09
CA LEU A 81 17.50 0.34 6.12
C LEU A 81 18.52 1.43 5.73
N ASN A 82 19.61 1.06 5.06
CA ASN A 82 20.70 1.97 4.72
C ASN A 82 20.66 2.50 3.27
N GLU A 83 19.86 1.88 2.40
CA GLU A 83 19.86 2.17 0.95
C GLU A 83 18.54 2.80 0.48
N GLY A 84 17.47 2.70 1.28
CA GLY A 84 16.15 3.15 0.89
C GLY A 84 15.46 2.13 -0.02
N ILE A 85 14.81 2.59 -1.08
CA ILE A 85 14.10 1.71 -2.02
C ILE A 85 15.12 1.02 -2.92
N VAL A 86 15.26 -0.29 -2.79
CA VAL A 86 16.22 -1.10 -3.56
C VAL A 86 15.59 -1.74 -4.78
N ALA A 87 14.30 -2.07 -4.72
CA ALA A 87 13.53 -2.61 -5.83
C ALA A 87 12.11 -2.06 -5.80
N ALA A 88 11.57 -1.73 -6.96
CA ALA A 88 10.20 -1.26 -7.11
C ALA A 88 9.66 -1.64 -8.47
N ARG A 89 8.46 -2.23 -8.51
CA ARG A 89 7.77 -2.61 -9.74
C ARG A 89 6.33 -2.13 -9.71
N VAL A 90 5.92 -1.49 -10.81
CA VAL A 90 4.53 -1.08 -11.03
C VAL A 90 3.92 -1.98 -12.08
N LEU A 91 2.69 -2.42 -11.82
CA LEU A 91 1.87 -3.15 -12.80
C LEU A 91 0.45 -2.60 -12.85
N GLU A 92 -0.20 -2.81 -13.98
CA GLU A 92 -1.64 -2.57 -14.14
C GLU A 92 -2.43 -3.74 -13.56
N GLY A 93 -3.41 -3.45 -12.70
CA GLY A 93 -4.16 -4.45 -11.95
C GLY A 93 -3.52 -4.77 -10.60
N SER A 94 -3.75 -5.99 -10.12
CA SER A 94 -3.26 -6.48 -8.83
C SER A 94 -2.13 -7.48 -9.00
N TYR A 95 -1.25 -7.60 -7.99
CA TYR A 95 -0.25 -8.65 -7.97
C TYR A 95 -0.89 -10.04 -7.89
N THR A 96 -0.38 -10.94 -8.73
CA THR A 96 -0.64 -12.38 -8.67
C THR A 96 0.54 -13.09 -8.01
N TYR A 97 0.35 -14.34 -7.60
CA TYR A 97 1.46 -15.17 -7.10
C TYR A 97 2.64 -15.21 -8.08
N GLU A 98 2.37 -15.37 -9.37
CA GLU A 98 3.40 -15.46 -10.43
C GLU A 98 4.18 -14.16 -10.58
N THR A 99 3.48 -13.02 -10.67
CA THR A 99 4.12 -11.71 -10.81
C THR A 99 4.89 -11.28 -9.56
N PHE A 100 4.43 -11.70 -8.37
CA PHE A 100 5.17 -11.51 -7.12
C PHE A 100 6.45 -12.36 -7.08
N CYS A 101 6.37 -13.64 -7.43
CA CYS A 101 7.56 -14.49 -7.52
C CYS A 101 8.57 -13.97 -8.55
N GLU A 102 8.08 -13.50 -9.70
CA GLU A 102 8.92 -12.88 -10.72
C GLU A 102 9.62 -11.63 -10.19
N PHE A 103 8.92 -10.77 -9.44
CA PHE A 103 9.53 -9.61 -8.77
C PHE A 103 10.65 -10.05 -7.82
N LEU A 104 10.44 -11.06 -6.98
CA LEU A 104 11.46 -11.53 -6.04
C LEU A 104 12.72 -12.04 -6.76
N HIS A 105 12.55 -12.82 -7.82
CA HIS A 105 13.67 -13.40 -8.55
C HIS A 105 14.41 -12.37 -9.40
N VAL A 106 13.68 -11.56 -10.15
CA VAL A 106 14.25 -10.65 -11.16
C VAL A 106 14.74 -9.35 -10.53
N ASP A 107 13.95 -8.76 -9.63
CA ASP A 107 14.20 -7.39 -9.16
C ASP A 107 14.87 -7.33 -7.79
N LEU A 108 14.63 -8.31 -6.91
CA LEU A 108 15.07 -8.22 -5.51
C LEU A 108 16.31 -9.05 -5.19
N ILE A 109 16.25 -10.37 -5.41
CA ILE A 109 17.29 -11.29 -4.94
C ILE A 109 18.33 -11.56 -6.03
N HIS A 110 17.98 -11.33 -7.31
CA HIS A 110 18.84 -11.56 -8.48
C HIS A 110 19.50 -12.96 -8.47
N ILE A 111 18.68 -14.00 -8.24
CA ILE A 111 19.12 -15.42 -8.28
C ILE A 111 18.79 -16.02 -9.64
#